data_AF-A0A845MSK1-F1
#
_entry.id   AF-A0A845MSK1-F1
#
_cell.length_a   1.000
_cell.length_b   1.000
_cell.length_c   1.000
_cell.angle_alpha   90.00
_cell.angle_beta   90.00
_cell.angle_gamma   90.00
#
_symmetry.space_group_name_H-M   'P 1'
#
loop_
_entity.id
_entity.type
_entity.pdbx_description
1 polymer ?
#
loop_
_entity_poly.entity_id
_entity_poly.type
_entity_poly.pdbx_seq_one_letter_code
_entity_poly.pdbx_strand_id
1 'polypeptide(L)'
;MTSPIQSIEIPDLPAGPGIYRFWGDQEALLYIGKSINIRQRVRSHFQNRTPRAKRMCSQTRRIDYTETAGELGALLLENREIKQRQPIFNRRQRRYRQLQTWLLKPGESGFLKPQRYQPDPHNPLWQQDCYGVFRSPRQAQFAMEHWIKTHQLCPKICGLEQGAGPCFSYQLGRCQGACCGKESALLHNQRLIDALSEHQIHAWPYDGTLVIHEEGEEREAFHLIRQWCHLTTLPHPPSNADLQQEREIFFDLDSYRMLLHFLNRGARCYVLE
;
A
#
# COMPACT_ATOMS: atom_id res chain seq x y z
N MET A 1 27.96 -7.05 36.82
CA MET A 1 27.32 -8.38 36.73
C MET A 1 26.12 -8.26 35.82
N THR A 2 26.25 -8.67 34.56
CA THR A 2 25.12 -8.70 33.61
C THR A 2 24.25 -9.90 33.98
N SER A 3 23.07 -9.66 34.54
CA SER A 3 22.07 -10.72 34.74
C SER A 3 21.86 -11.47 33.42
N PRO A 4 21.88 -12.81 33.42
CA PRO A 4 21.62 -13.58 32.22
C PRO A 4 20.22 -13.20 31.71
N ILE A 5 20.12 -12.92 30.41
CA ILE A 5 18.83 -12.78 29.73
C ILE A 5 18.06 -14.06 30.07
N GLN A 6 16.98 -13.97 30.84
CA GLN A 6 16.08 -15.11 31.07
C GLN A 6 15.76 -15.69 29.69
N SER A 7 16.23 -16.91 29.45
CA SER A 7 16.01 -17.61 28.20
C SER A 7 14.53 -17.92 28.12
N ILE A 8 13.79 -17.11 27.37
CA ILE A 8 12.42 -17.48 26.99
C ILE A 8 12.50 -18.83 26.27
N GLU A 9 11.66 -19.77 26.70
CA GLU A 9 11.48 -21.02 25.98
C GLU A 9 10.74 -20.70 24.68
N ILE A 10 11.41 -20.91 23.54
CA ILE A 10 10.78 -20.70 22.24
C ILE A 10 9.82 -21.88 22.03
N PRO A 11 8.51 -21.64 21.88
CA PRO A 11 7.56 -22.73 21.67
C PRO A 11 7.90 -23.50 20.39
N ASP A 12 7.33 -24.70 20.23
CA ASP A 12 7.43 -25.37 18.93
C ASP A 12 6.63 -24.56 17.90
N LEU A 13 7.37 -23.90 17.01
CA LEU A 13 6.81 -23.02 15.99
C LEU A 13 6.69 -23.78 14.67
N PRO A 14 5.65 -23.55 13.86
CA PRO A 14 5.50 -24.23 12.58
C PRO A 14 6.59 -23.80 11.59
N ALA A 15 6.93 -24.72 10.69
CA ALA A 15 7.81 -24.47 9.56
C ALA A 15 7.05 -23.93 8.33
N GLY A 16 5.82 -23.44 8.52
CA GLY A 16 4.96 -22.90 7.46
C GLY A 16 4.83 -21.37 7.47
N PRO A 17 4.03 -20.83 6.54
CA PRO A 17 3.78 -19.40 6.40
C PRO A 17 2.83 -18.86 7.47
N GLY A 18 2.98 -17.57 7.79
CA GLY A 18 2.08 -16.84 8.66
C GLY A 18 2.75 -15.69 9.38
N ILE A 19 2.14 -15.28 10.49
CA ILE A 19 2.64 -14.20 11.33
C ILE A 19 2.99 -14.69 12.73
N TYR A 20 3.95 -14.03 13.36
CA TYR A 20 4.34 -14.26 14.75
C TYR A 20 4.33 -12.94 15.53
N ARG A 21 4.07 -13.04 16.84
CA ARG A 21 3.90 -11.92 17.75
C ARG A 21 4.80 -12.11 18.96
N PHE A 22 5.59 -11.09 19.28
CA PHE A 22 6.37 -11.06 20.51
C PHE A 22 5.64 -10.22 21.54
N TRP A 23 5.36 -10.81 22.68
CA TRP A 23 4.71 -10.17 23.81
C TRP A 23 5.69 -10.03 24.95
N GLY A 24 5.64 -8.88 25.63
CA GLY A 24 6.42 -8.62 26.83
C GLY A 24 5.60 -8.81 28.10
N ASP A 25 6.08 -8.20 29.19
CA ASP A 25 5.37 -8.16 30.46
C ASP A 25 4.00 -7.43 30.30
N GLN A 26 3.02 -7.80 31.13
CA GLN A 26 1.67 -7.19 31.16
C GLN A 26 0.95 -7.19 29.80
N GLU A 27 1.12 -8.27 29.01
CA GLU A 27 0.54 -8.40 27.67
C GLU A 27 0.91 -7.26 26.70
N ALA A 28 2.07 -6.63 26.89
CA ALA A 28 2.54 -5.60 25.98
C ALA A 28 2.95 -6.20 24.62
N LEU A 29 2.26 -5.83 23.54
CA LEU A 29 2.63 -6.28 22.20
C LEU A 29 3.89 -5.55 21.71
N LEU A 30 5.00 -6.28 21.67
CA LEU A 30 6.30 -5.75 21.32
C LEU A 30 6.48 -5.69 19.81
N TYR A 31 6.19 -6.78 19.11
CA TYR A 31 6.49 -6.91 17.69
C TYR A 31 5.55 -7.88 17.00
N ILE A 32 5.23 -7.59 15.74
CA ILE A 32 4.57 -8.50 14.81
C ILE A 32 5.47 -8.61 13.57
N GLY A 33 5.68 -9.82 13.08
CA GLY A 33 6.34 -10.04 11.80
C GLY A 33 5.72 -11.18 11.02
N LYS A 34 5.90 -11.16 9.69
CA LYS A 34 5.53 -12.24 8.79
C LYS A 34 6.70 -13.15 8.40
N SER A 35 6.41 -14.37 7.95
CA SER A 35 7.36 -15.27 7.31
C SER A 35 6.67 -16.33 6.46
N ILE A 36 7.38 -16.90 5.49
CA ILE A 36 7.00 -18.18 4.85
C ILE A 36 7.45 -19.39 5.68
N ASN A 37 8.32 -19.18 6.67
CA ASN A 37 8.76 -20.16 7.66
C ASN A 37 8.90 -19.47 9.02
N ILE A 38 7.88 -19.60 9.87
CA ILE A 38 7.81 -18.89 11.16
C ILE A 38 8.97 -19.31 12.07
N ARG A 39 9.21 -20.62 12.22
CA ARG A 39 10.28 -21.18 13.05
C ARG A 39 11.65 -20.58 12.74
N GLN A 40 12.05 -20.59 11.47
CA GLN A 40 13.34 -20.05 11.03
C GLN A 40 13.44 -18.55 11.29
N ARG A 41 12.37 -17.79 11.01
CA ARG A 41 12.37 -16.34 11.14
C ARG A 41 12.45 -15.90 12.59
N VAL A 42 11.72 -16.56 13.49
CA VAL A 42 11.80 -16.29 14.93
C VAL A 42 13.21 -16.56 15.45
N ARG A 43 13.82 -17.70 15.11
CA ARG A 43 15.22 -18.02 15.50
C ARG A 43 16.20 -16.94 15.03
N SER A 44 16.02 -16.41 13.83
CA SER A 44 16.87 -15.34 13.29
C SER A 44 16.83 -14.05 14.13
N HIS A 45 15.68 -13.68 14.72
CA HIS A 45 15.59 -12.52 15.62
C HIS A 45 16.48 -12.67 16.86
N PHE A 46 16.48 -13.86 17.48
CA PHE A 46 17.30 -14.14 18.68
C PHE A 46 18.80 -14.26 18.37
N GLN A 47 19.16 -14.54 17.11
CA GLN A 47 20.55 -14.54 16.63
C GLN A 47 21.02 -13.15 16.23
N ASN A 48 20.11 -12.25 15.86
CA ASN A 48 20.43 -10.88 15.45
C ASN A 48 21.08 -10.09 16.59
N ARG A 49 22.25 -9.48 16.31
CA ARG A 49 23.05 -8.76 17.31
C ARG A 49 22.86 -7.25 17.34
N THR A 50 21.98 -6.70 16.50
CA THR A 50 21.67 -5.27 16.51
C THR A 50 21.07 -4.84 17.86
N PRO A 51 21.37 -3.62 18.36
CA PRO A 51 20.86 -3.15 19.65
C PRO A 51 19.33 -3.20 19.77
N ARG A 52 18.62 -2.86 18.67
CA ARG A 52 17.16 -2.92 18.59
C ARG A 52 16.63 -4.35 18.76
N ALA A 53 17.19 -5.31 18.03
CA ALA A 53 16.77 -6.70 18.12
C ALA A 53 17.05 -7.28 19.52
N LYS A 54 18.24 -7.03 20.07
CA LYS A 54 18.59 -7.44 21.44
C LYS A 54 17.59 -6.91 22.47
N ARG A 55 17.24 -5.61 22.41
CA ARG A 55 16.28 -4.99 23.34
C ARG A 55 14.89 -5.61 23.23
N MET A 56 14.41 -5.82 22.01
CA MET A 56 13.11 -6.45 21.75
C MET A 56 13.08 -7.88 22.31
N CYS A 57 14.07 -8.71 21.94
CA CYS A 57 14.17 -10.09 22.40
C CYS A 57 14.32 -10.19 23.93
N SER A 58 15.10 -9.31 24.57
CA SER A 58 15.25 -9.33 26.04
C SER A 58 13.97 -8.99 26.80
N GLN A 59 13.06 -8.24 26.18
CA GLN A 59 11.76 -7.89 26.75
C GLN A 59 10.68 -8.94 26.44
N THR A 60 10.95 -9.89 25.55
CA THR A 60 9.96 -10.90 25.14
C THR A 60 9.75 -11.93 26.26
N ARG A 61 8.49 -12.24 26.53
CA ARG A 61 8.01 -13.22 27.53
C ARG A 61 7.17 -14.32 26.91
N ARG A 62 6.48 -14.02 25.81
CA ARG A 62 5.68 -14.99 25.05
C ARG A 62 5.81 -14.74 23.56
N ILE A 63 5.79 -15.82 22.79
CA ILE A 63 5.72 -15.80 21.33
C ILE A 63 4.44 -16.52 20.92
N ASP A 64 3.55 -15.82 20.23
CA ASP A 64 2.36 -16.41 19.62
C ASP A 64 2.51 -16.39 18.10
N TYR A 65 1.73 -17.21 17.39
CA TYR A 65 1.70 -17.23 15.94
C TYR A 65 0.30 -17.48 15.38
N THR A 66 0.14 -17.17 14.10
CA THR A 66 -1.04 -17.52 13.30
C THR A 66 -0.54 -17.97 11.95
N GLU A 67 -0.77 -19.24 11.61
CA GLU A 67 -0.44 -19.78 10.29
C GLU A 67 -1.41 -19.25 9.23
N THR A 68 -0.92 -19.12 8.00
CA THR A 68 -1.72 -18.74 6.83
C THR A 68 -1.55 -19.80 5.74
N ALA A 69 -2.37 -19.74 4.68
CA ALA A 69 -2.21 -20.67 3.55
C ALA A 69 -0.91 -20.38 2.77
N GLY A 70 -0.55 -19.10 2.61
CA GLY A 70 0.69 -18.71 1.95
C GLY A 70 1.19 -17.32 2.34
N GLU A 71 2.01 -16.76 1.47
CA GLU A 71 2.71 -15.49 1.70
C GLU A 71 1.76 -14.29 1.64
N LEU A 72 0.77 -14.28 0.74
CA LEU A 72 -0.16 -13.17 0.59
C LEU A 72 -1.01 -13.02 1.86
N GLY A 73 -1.56 -14.13 2.37
CA GLY A 73 -2.26 -14.14 3.64
C GLY A 73 -1.41 -13.62 4.80
N ALA A 74 -0.15 -14.05 4.89
CA ALA A 74 0.77 -13.59 5.92
C ALA A 74 1.05 -12.08 5.83
N LEU A 75 1.24 -11.56 4.61
CA LEU A 75 1.46 -10.14 4.32
C LEU A 75 0.25 -9.27 4.72
N LEU A 76 -0.95 -9.66 4.28
CA LEU A 76 -2.18 -8.92 4.54
C LEU A 76 -2.52 -8.92 6.03
N LEU A 77 -2.37 -10.07 6.69
CA LEU A 77 -2.65 -10.20 8.12
C LEU A 77 -1.64 -9.39 8.96
N GLU A 78 -0.35 -9.45 8.66
CA GLU A 78 0.69 -8.66 9.34
C GLU A 78 0.39 -7.16 9.22
N ASN A 79 0.12 -6.69 8.00
CA ASN A 79 -0.16 -5.29 7.72
C ASN A 79 -1.37 -4.79 8.52
N ARG A 80 -2.46 -5.56 8.51
CA ARG A 80 -3.68 -5.27 9.26
C ARG A 80 -3.39 -5.16 10.76
N GLU A 81 -2.69 -6.13 11.33
CA GLU A 81 -2.47 -6.15 12.77
C GLU A 81 -1.47 -5.11 13.27
N ILE A 82 -0.40 -4.83 12.52
CA ILE A 82 0.52 -3.74 12.88
C ILE A 82 -0.23 -2.41 12.92
N LYS A 83 -1.10 -2.16 11.94
CA LYS A 83 -1.90 -0.93 11.86
C LYS A 83 -2.94 -0.82 12.97
N GLN A 84 -3.57 -1.94 13.36
CA GLN A 84 -4.58 -1.99 14.42
C GLN A 84 -3.97 -1.91 15.82
N ARG A 85 -2.90 -2.67 16.08
CA ARG A 85 -2.35 -2.88 17.43
C ARG A 85 -1.12 -2.02 17.73
N GLN A 86 -0.50 -1.43 16.71
CA GLN A 86 0.66 -0.52 16.80
C GLN A 86 1.77 -1.00 17.77
N PRO A 87 2.39 -2.17 17.52
CA PRO A 87 3.40 -2.73 18.42
C PRO A 87 4.60 -1.80 18.64
N ILE A 88 5.17 -1.86 19.84
CA ILE A 88 6.24 -0.94 20.31
C ILE A 88 7.46 -0.92 19.38
N PHE A 89 7.89 -2.09 18.91
CA PHE A 89 9.08 -2.27 18.09
C PHE A 89 8.78 -2.38 16.59
N ASN A 90 7.53 -2.32 16.12
CA ASN A 90 7.28 -2.16 14.69
C ASN A 90 7.57 -0.72 14.28
N ARG A 91 8.20 -0.52 13.10
CA ARG A 91 8.19 0.83 12.51
C ARG A 91 6.72 1.20 12.28
N ARG A 92 6.33 2.42 12.66
CA ARG A 92 4.94 2.89 12.55
C ARG A 92 4.42 2.73 11.12
N GLN A 93 3.64 1.69 10.88
CA GLN A 93 2.75 1.59 9.72
C GLN A 93 1.46 2.30 10.13
N ARG A 94 1.24 3.51 9.64
CA ARG A 94 0.07 4.32 10.01
C ARG A 94 -1.04 4.10 8.99
N ARG A 95 -2.28 4.00 9.46
CA ARG A 95 -3.45 4.22 8.61
C ARG A 95 -3.50 5.71 8.26
N TYR A 96 -3.59 6.03 6.98
CA TYR A 96 -3.72 7.41 6.51
C TYR A 96 -5.16 7.65 6.08
N ARG A 97 -5.90 8.46 6.87
CA ARG A 97 -7.31 8.78 6.60
C ARG A 97 -7.52 9.91 5.58
N GLN A 98 -6.45 10.64 5.26
CA GLN A 98 -6.47 11.79 4.35
C GLN A 98 -5.46 11.60 3.23
N LEU A 99 -5.57 10.47 2.54
CA LEU A 99 -4.77 10.24 1.34
C LEU A 99 -5.09 11.30 0.29
N GLN A 100 -4.10 11.63 -0.52
CA GLN A 100 -4.24 12.53 -1.65
C GLN A 100 -3.71 11.81 -2.89
N THR A 101 -4.41 11.96 -4.00
CA THR A 101 -4.02 11.47 -5.31
C THR A 101 -4.23 12.57 -6.35
N TRP A 102 -3.68 12.39 -7.54
CA TRP A 102 -3.96 13.23 -8.70
C TRP A 102 -4.85 12.49 -9.69
N LEU A 103 -5.90 13.16 -10.17
CA LEU A 103 -6.66 12.74 -11.34
C LEU A 103 -6.25 13.60 -12.52
N LEU A 104 -6.14 13.00 -13.70
CA LEU A 104 -6.03 13.77 -14.93
C LEU A 104 -7.42 13.99 -15.51
N LYS A 105 -7.83 15.25 -15.64
CA LYS A 105 -9.12 15.61 -16.25
C LYS A 105 -8.92 16.37 -17.55
N PRO A 106 -9.75 16.13 -18.58
CA PRO A 106 -9.74 16.94 -19.78
C PRO A 106 -10.12 18.39 -19.45
N GLY A 107 -9.31 19.34 -19.88
CA GLY A 107 -9.62 20.76 -19.88
C GLY A 107 -10.21 21.21 -21.22
N GLU A 108 -10.80 22.41 -21.22
CA GLU A 108 -11.52 23.00 -22.38
C GLU A 108 -10.67 23.12 -23.66
N SER A 109 -9.35 23.23 -23.55
CA SER A 109 -8.41 23.37 -24.66
C SER A 109 -7.70 22.05 -25.05
N GLY A 110 -8.24 20.91 -24.60
CA GLY A 110 -7.68 19.58 -24.89
C GLY A 110 -6.48 19.18 -24.02
N PHE A 111 -5.96 20.09 -23.18
CA PHE A 111 -4.93 19.76 -22.20
C PHE A 111 -5.50 18.99 -21.02
N LEU A 112 -4.79 17.96 -20.57
CA LEU A 112 -5.06 17.25 -19.33
C LEU A 112 -4.57 18.11 -18.15
N LYS A 113 -5.45 18.28 -17.16
CA LYS A 113 -5.16 19.02 -15.94
C LYS A 113 -5.10 18.06 -14.76
N PRO A 114 -3.98 18.01 -14.03
CA PRO A 114 -3.91 17.34 -12.74
C PRO A 114 -4.83 18.05 -11.73
N GLN A 115 -5.80 17.34 -11.21
CA GLN A 115 -6.66 17.79 -10.12
C GLN A 115 -6.36 16.94 -8.89
N ARG A 116 -5.97 17.59 -7.79
CA ARG A 116 -5.81 16.90 -6.52
C ARG A 116 -7.15 16.40 -6.04
N TYR A 117 -7.17 15.16 -5.59
CA TYR A 117 -8.36 14.49 -5.10
C TYR A 117 -8.04 13.72 -3.82
N GLN A 118 -9.02 13.66 -2.91
CA GLN A 118 -8.96 12.87 -1.69
C GLN A 118 -9.91 11.69 -1.82
N PRO A 119 -9.40 10.45 -1.93
CA PRO A 119 -10.23 9.24 -1.94
C PRO A 119 -11.14 9.16 -0.72
N ASP A 120 -12.42 8.94 -0.97
CA ASP A 120 -13.34 8.48 0.06
C ASP A 120 -12.93 7.05 0.46
N PRO A 121 -12.72 6.75 1.76
CA PRO A 121 -12.45 5.40 2.22
C PRO A 121 -13.51 4.36 1.79
N HIS A 122 -14.77 4.79 1.63
CA HIS A 122 -15.91 3.95 1.28
C HIS A 122 -16.27 3.96 -0.22
N ASN A 123 -15.76 4.95 -0.96
CA ASN A 123 -15.87 5.03 -2.42
C ASN A 123 -14.53 5.47 -3.00
N PRO A 124 -13.51 4.58 -2.92
CA PRO A 124 -12.20 4.97 -3.37
C PRO A 124 -12.24 5.10 -4.90
N LEU A 125 -11.73 6.22 -5.43
CA LEU A 125 -11.77 6.56 -6.86
C LEU A 125 -10.81 5.70 -7.70
N TRP A 126 -10.99 4.39 -7.64
CA TRP A 126 -10.42 3.48 -8.61
C TRP A 126 -11.40 3.24 -9.75
N GLN A 127 -12.47 4.01 -9.93
CA GLN A 127 -13.25 3.89 -11.17
C GLN A 127 -12.55 4.54 -12.37
N GLN A 128 -11.46 5.27 -12.11
CA GLN A 128 -10.56 5.81 -13.10
C GLN A 128 -9.12 5.72 -12.59
N ASP A 129 -8.17 5.78 -13.51
CA ASP A 129 -6.78 5.85 -13.13
C ASP A 129 -6.49 7.14 -12.35
N CYS A 130 -5.67 6.99 -11.34
CA CYS A 130 -5.13 8.12 -10.60
C CYS A 130 -3.64 7.95 -10.34
N TYR A 131 -2.99 9.01 -9.89
CA TYR A 131 -1.54 9.13 -9.95
C TYR A 131 -0.97 9.55 -8.60
N GLY A 132 -0.26 8.60 -7.99
CA GLY A 132 0.39 8.71 -6.70
C GLY A 132 -0.56 8.67 -5.52
N VAL A 133 -0.12 8.06 -4.41
CA VAL A 133 -0.79 8.16 -3.11
C VAL A 133 0.10 8.91 -2.15
N PHE A 134 -0.39 10.04 -1.66
CA PHE A 134 0.32 10.93 -0.76
C PHE A 134 -0.39 11.03 0.57
N ARG A 135 0.40 11.17 1.64
CA ARG A 135 -0.08 11.17 3.03
C ARG A 135 -0.52 12.55 3.50
N SER A 136 -0.35 13.58 2.67
CA SER A 136 -0.76 14.95 2.93
C SER A 136 -0.86 15.75 1.63
N PRO A 137 -1.65 16.84 1.60
CA PRO A 137 -1.71 17.76 0.46
C PRO A 137 -0.35 18.34 0.09
N ARG A 138 0.49 18.63 1.09
CA ARG A 138 1.85 19.15 0.90
C ARG A 138 2.75 18.15 0.17
N GLN A 139 2.67 16.87 0.52
CA GLN A 139 3.45 15.84 -0.16
C GLN A 139 3.00 15.66 -1.62
N ALA A 140 1.69 15.69 -1.87
CA ALA A 140 1.15 15.63 -3.23
C ALA A 140 1.63 16.81 -4.09
N GLN A 141 1.60 18.01 -3.52
CA GLN A 141 2.07 19.24 -4.15
C GLN A 141 3.56 19.17 -4.51
N PHE A 142 4.41 18.76 -3.57
CA PHE A 142 5.84 18.61 -3.83
C PHE A 142 6.16 17.58 -4.92
N ALA A 143 5.41 16.47 -4.96
CA ALA A 143 5.57 15.47 -6.02
C ALA A 143 5.22 16.06 -7.39
N MET A 144 4.10 16.80 -7.49
CA MET A 144 3.69 17.45 -8.73
C MET A 144 4.73 18.49 -9.20
N GLU A 145 5.24 19.33 -8.30
CA GLU A 145 6.31 20.27 -8.61
C GLU A 145 7.58 19.58 -9.10
N HIS A 146 7.94 18.45 -8.48
CA HIS A 146 9.07 17.64 -8.90
C HIS A 146 8.87 17.08 -10.31
N TRP A 147 7.72 16.45 -10.59
CA TRP A 147 7.42 15.91 -11.92
C TRP A 147 7.40 17.01 -12.99
N ILE A 148 6.81 18.17 -12.70
CA ILE A 148 6.80 19.31 -13.61
C ILE A 148 8.22 19.73 -13.97
N LYS A 149 9.10 19.84 -12.99
CA LYS A 149 10.49 20.23 -13.21
C LYS A 149 11.27 19.16 -13.98
N THR A 150 11.20 17.91 -13.54
CA THR A 150 11.96 16.78 -14.12
C THR A 150 11.57 16.53 -15.57
N HIS A 151 10.27 16.61 -15.87
CA HIS A 151 9.76 16.34 -17.20
C HIS A 151 9.52 17.60 -18.03
N GLN A 152 9.93 18.79 -17.56
CA GLN A 152 9.78 20.09 -18.23
C GLN A 152 8.33 20.49 -18.57
N LEU A 153 7.37 20.06 -17.76
CA LEU A 153 5.93 20.29 -18.01
C LEU A 153 5.59 21.77 -17.79
N CYS A 154 4.49 22.22 -18.38
CA CYS A 154 4.03 23.59 -18.18
C CYS A 154 3.29 23.75 -16.83
N PRO A 155 3.82 24.54 -15.87
CA PRO A 155 3.18 24.72 -14.56
C PRO A 155 1.81 25.39 -14.64
N LYS A 156 1.56 26.26 -15.63
CA LYS A 156 0.23 26.86 -15.85
C LYS A 156 -0.81 25.82 -16.30
N ILE A 157 -0.45 24.95 -17.24
CA ILE A 157 -1.35 23.86 -17.67
C ILE A 157 -1.60 22.89 -16.52
N CYS A 158 -0.56 22.56 -15.74
CA CYS A 158 -0.69 21.71 -14.56
C CYS A 158 -1.36 22.38 -13.36
N GLY A 159 -1.80 23.65 -13.47
CA GLY A 159 -2.55 24.36 -12.43
C GLY A 159 -1.72 24.86 -11.23
N LEU A 160 -0.39 24.88 -11.33
CA LEU A 160 0.51 25.37 -10.27
C LEU A 160 0.89 26.85 -10.40
N GLU A 161 0.65 27.45 -11.55
CA GLU A 161 0.92 28.86 -11.81
C GLU A 161 -0.30 29.50 -12.48
N GLN A 162 -0.53 30.79 -12.21
CA GLN A 162 -1.63 31.56 -12.78
C GLN A 162 -1.10 32.87 -13.41
N GLY A 163 -1.95 33.57 -14.18
CA GLY A 163 -1.65 34.88 -14.75
C GLY A 163 -1.48 34.89 -16.27
N ALA A 164 -1.35 36.09 -16.85
CA ALA A 164 -1.21 36.30 -18.28
C ALA A 164 0.20 35.96 -18.81
N GLY A 165 0.33 35.73 -20.12
CA GLY A 165 1.60 35.49 -20.80
C GLY A 165 2.24 34.10 -20.56
N PRO A 166 3.46 33.85 -21.07
CA PRO A 166 4.18 32.60 -20.87
C PRO A 166 4.52 32.33 -19.40
N CYS A 167 4.56 31.08 -18.99
CA CYS A 167 4.95 30.70 -17.63
C CYS A 167 6.42 31.00 -17.33
N PHE A 168 6.75 31.20 -16.06
CA PHE A 168 8.12 31.50 -15.63
C PHE A 168 9.11 30.39 -16.05
N SER A 169 8.73 29.12 -15.92
CA SER A 169 9.56 27.99 -16.35
C SER A 169 9.88 28.02 -17.84
N TYR A 170 8.98 28.53 -18.69
CA TYR A 170 9.25 28.66 -20.13
C TYR A 170 10.25 29.78 -20.40
N GLN A 171 10.11 30.92 -19.72
CA GLN A 171 11.07 32.03 -19.81
C GLN A 171 12.49 31.61 -19.42
N LEU A 172 12.63 30.63 -18.53
CA LEU A 172 13.90 30.02 -18.12
C LEU A 172 14.37 28.84 -18.99
N GLY A 173 13.65 28.48 -20.06
CA GLY A 173 13.98 27.33 -20.91
C GLY A 173 13.79 25.95 -20.25
N ARG A 174 12.96 25.86 -19.21
CA ARG A 174 12.66 24.62 -18.44
C ARG A 174 11.25 24.08 -18.68
N CYS A 175 10.56 24.60 -19.69
CA CYS A 175 9.22 24.20 -20.10
C CYS A 175 9.12 24.34 -21.62
N GLN A 176 8.31 23.50 -22.26
CA GLN A 176 8.13 23.48 -23.72
C GLN A 176 7.05 24.45 -24.24
N GLY A 177 6.43 25.24 -23.35
CA GLY A 177 5.62 26.41 -23.74
C GLY A 177 4.17 26.09 -24.12
N ALA A 178 3.58 25.05 -23.55
CA ALA A 178 2.16 24.71 -23.77
C ALA A 178 1.21 25.90 -23.49
N CYS A 179 1.43 26.67 -22.42
CA CYS A 179 0.60 27.83 -22.08
C CYS A 179 0.67 29.00 -23.07
N CYS A 180 1.69 29.05 -23.94
CA CYS A 180 1.86 30.11 -24.95
C CYS A 180 1.81 29.56 -26.39
N GLY A 181 1.24 28.37 -26.57
CA GLY A 181 0.99 27.77 -27.89
C GLY A 181 2.25 27.26 -28.61
N LYS A 182 3.37 27.10 -27.91
CA LYS A 182 4.61 26.55 -28.48
C LYS A 182 4.67 25.02 -28.43
N GLU A 183 3.88 24.42 -27.57
CA GLU A 183 3.67 22.98 -27.48
C GLU A 183 2.17 22.67 -27.61
N SER A 184 1.85 21.62 -28.35
CA SER A 184 0.47 21.17 -28.54
C SER A 184 -0.05 20.41 -27.31
N ALA A 185 -1.38 20.37 -27.15
CA ALA A 185 -2.02 19.58 -26.09
C ALA A 185 -1.64 18.10 -26.16
N LEU A 186 -1.59 17.51 -27.35
CA LEU A 186 -1.22 16.10 -27.51
C LEU A 186 0.17 15.77 -26.94
N LEU A 187 1.18 16.57 -27.31
CA LEU A 187 2.56 16.35 -26.87
C LEU A 187 2.73 16.60 -25.36
N HIS A 188 2.12 17.68 -24.85
CA HIS A 188 2.15 17.99 -23.42
C HIS A 188 1.46 16.88 -22.60
N ASN A 189 0.29 16.42 -23.05
CA ASN A 189 -0.47 15.36 -22.38
C ASN A 189 0.30 14.04 -22.35
N GLN A 190 0.94 13.64 -23.46
CA GLN A 190 1.74 12.42 -23.49
C GLN A 190 2.86 12.48 -22.45
N ARG A 191 3.62 13.58 -22.41
CA ARG A 191 4.67 13.77 -21.41
C ARG A 191 4.15 13.79 -19.97
N LEU A 192 2.96 14.36 -19.76
CA LEU A 192 2.33 14.36 -18.46
C LEU A 192 1.95 12.93 -18.03
N ILE A 193 1.38 12.14 -18.93
CA ILE A 193 1.04 10.72 -18.68
C ILE A 193 2.32 9.92 -18.39
N ASP A 194 3.36 10.08 -19.23
CA ASP A 194 4.64 9.39 -19.05
C ASP A 194 5.27 9.72 -17.70
N ALA A 195 5.27 11.00 -17.31
CA ALA A 195 5.79 11.48 -16.03
C ALA A 195 5.08 10.88 -14.81
N LEU A 196 3.81 10.51 -14.97
CA LEU A 196 2.97 10.00 -13.89
C LEU A 196 2.82 8.48 -13.91
N SER A 197 3.21 7.81 -15.00
CA SER A 197 3.00 6.38 -15.25
C SER A 197 3.54 5.47 -14.14
N GLU A 198 4.75 5.72 -13.63
CA GLU A 198 5.36 4.95 -12.53
C GLU A 198 4.60 5.07 -11.19
N HIS A 199 3.72 6.05 -11.10
CA HIS A 199 2.90 6.32 -9.92
C HIS A 199 1.43 6.02 -10.15
N GLN A 200 1.06 5.47 -11.31
CA GLN A 200 -0.31 5.13 -11.64
C GLN A 200 -0.85 4.10 -10.66
N ILE A 201 -2.10 4.32 -10.27
CA ILE A 201 -2.91 3.38 -9.54
C ILE A 201 -4.10 3.09 -10.42
N HIS A 202 -4.13 1.85 -10.88
CA HIS A 202 -5.11 1.40 -11.84
C HIS A 202 -6.52 1.53 -11.30
N ALA A 203 -7.42 1.88 -12.20
CA ALA A 203 -8.82 1.66 -11.96
C ALA A 203 -9.08 0.19 -11.56
N TRP A 204 -10.04 -0.03 -10.67
CA TRP A 204 -10.58 -1.33 -10.33
C TRP A 204 -11.19 -1.94 -11.60
N PRO A 205 -10.60 -3.00 -12.15
CA PRO A 205 -10.95 -3.48 -13.48
C PRO A 205 -12.06 -4.54 -13.47
N TYR A 206 -12.70 -4.77 -12.32
CA TYR A 206 -13.66 -5.86 -12.12
C TYR A 206 -15.03 -5.31 -11.74
N ASP A 207 -16.10 -5.91 -12.27
CA ASP A 207 -17.48 -5.49 -11.97
C ASP A 207 -17.98 -5.94 -10.59
N GLY A 208 -17.19 -6.74 -9.87
CA GLY A 208 -17.56 -7.30 -8.58
C GLY A 208 -16.40 -7.47 -7.60
N THR A 209 -16.53 -8.46 -6.72
CA THR A 209 -15.52 -8.82 -5.73
C THR A 209 -14.54 -9.82 -6.33
N LEU A 210 -13.26 -9.46 -6.36
CA LEU A 210 -12.19 -10.36 -6.74
C LEU A 210 -11.89 -11.29 -5.56
N VAL A 211 -11.85 -12.59 -5.84
CA VAL A 211 -11.41 -13.60 -4.89
C VAL A 211 -10.04 -14.09 -5.33
N ILE A 212 -9.03 -13.89 -4.50
CA ILE A 212 -7.71 -14.50 -4.70
C ILE A 212 -7.67 -15.79 -3.87
N HIS A 213 -7.45 -16.92 -4.54
CA HIS A 213 -7.30 -18.22 -3.92
C HIS A 213 -5.81 -18.51 -3.67
N GLU A 214 -5.46 -18.67 -2.40
CA GLU A 214 -4.14 -19.07 -1.95
C GLU A 214 -4.20 -20.49 -1.37
N GLU A 215 -3.52 -21.43 -2.02
CA GLU A 215 -3.46 -22.85 -1.64
C GLU A 215 -2.07 -23.15 -1.06
N GLY A 216 -2.05 -23.65 0.17
CA GLY A 216 -0.86 -24.15 0.87
C GLY A 216 -0.92 -25.66 1.07
N GLU A 217 0.11 -26.24 1.70
CA GLU A 217 0.21 -27.71 1.86
C GLU A 217 -0.93 -28.33 2.67
N GLU A 218 -1.38 -27.64 3.73
CA GLU A 218 -2.41 -28.15 4.66
C GLU A 218 -3.63 -27.22 4.77
N ARG A 219 -3.63 -26.08 4.05
CA ARG A 219 -4.61 -25.00 4.25
C ARG A 219 -4.89 -24.27 2.94
N GLU A 220 -6.12 -23.82 2.80
CA GLU A 220 -6.53 -22.89 1.74
C GLU A 220 -7.02 -21.58 2.35
N ALA A 221 -6.92 -20.50 1.57
CA ALA A 221 -7.42 -19.20 1.93
C ALA A 221 -8.02 -18.48 0.71
N PHE A 222 -9.16 -17.83 0.93
CA PHE A 222 -9.87 -17.05 -0.08
C PHE A 222 -9.88 -15.59 0.37
N HIS A 223 -9.09 -14.74 -0.30
CA HIS A 223 -8.97 -13.32 0.01
C HIS A 223 -9.96 -12.52 -0.83
N LEU A 224 -10.95 -11.90 -0.16
CA LEU A 224 -11.98 -11.09 -0.83
C LEU A 224 -11.48 -9.67 -0.96
N ILE A 225 -11.39 -9.18 -2.21
CA ILE A 225 -10.90 -7.86 -2.56
C ILE A 225 -11.98 -7.12 -3.35
N ARG A 226 -12.29 -5.89 -2.95
CA ARG A 226 -13.18 -5.01 -3.72
C ARG A 226 -12.60 -3.61 -3.74
N GLN A 227 -12.53 -2.99 -4.92
CA GLN A 227 -12.01 -1.64 -5.07
C GLN A 227 -10.60 -1.47 -4.45
N TRP A 228 -9.71 -2.43 -4.72
CA TRP A 228 -8.34 -2.53 -4.15
C TRP A 228 -8.27 -2.61 -2.61
N CYS A 229 -9.40 -2.83 -1.94
CA CYS A 229 -9.48 -2.99 -0.50
C CYS A 229 -9.60 -4.47 -0.15
N HIS A 230 -8.74 -4.95 0.75
CA HIS A 230 -8.88 -6.28 1.34
C HIS A 230 -10.05 -6.27 2.34
N LEU A 231 -11.10 -7.03 2.05
CA LEU A 231 -12.30 -7.12 2.87
C LEU A 231 -12.12 -8.13 4.00
N THR A 232 -11.69 -9.35 3.65
CA THR A 232 -11.51 -10.45 4.59
C THR A 232 -10.71 -11.60 3.97
N THR A 233 -10.41 -12.60 4.78
CA THR A 233 -9.87 -13.89 4.34
C THR A 233 -10.71 -15.00 4.94
N LEU A 234 -11.17 -15.91 4.08
CA LEU A 234 -12.01 -17.04 4.47
C LEU A 234 -11.21 -18.34 4.36
N PRO A 235 -11.43 -19.33 5.25
CA PRO A 235 -10.83 -20.66 5.17
C PRO A 235 -11.61 -21.61 4.25
N HIS A 236 -12.64 -21.10 3.55
CA HIS A 236 -13.50 -21.84 2.65
C HIS A 236 -13.88 -20.96 1.46
N PRO A 237 -14.35 -21.55 0.34
CA PRO A 237 -14.91 -20.78 -0.76
C PRO A 237 -16.01 -19.82 -0.27
N PRO A 238 -16.05 -18.57 -0.74
CA PRO A 238 -17.05 -17.60 -0.32
C PRO A 238 -18.47 -18.01 -0.69
N SER A 239 -19.39 -17.84 0.26
CA SER A 239 -20.83 -17.97 0.07
C SER A 239 -21.49 -16.59 -0.11
N ASN A 240 -22.75 -16.57 -0.57
CA ASN A 240 -23.53 -15.33 -0.65
C ASN A 240 -23.64 -14.61 0.71
N ALA A 241 -23.69 -15.37 1.81
CA ALA A 241 -23.73 -14.80 3.16
C ALA A 241 -22.43 -14.07 3.51
N ASP A 242 -21.27 -14.58 3.06
CA ASP A 242 -19.98 -13.93 3.31
C ASP A 242 -19.84 -12.59 2.58
N LEU A 243 -20.44 -12.49 1.39
CA LEU A 243 -20.45 -11.30 0.54
C LEU A 243 -21.38 -10.21 1.08
N GLN A 244 -22.47 -10.60 1.75
CA GLN A 244 -23.46 -9.68 2.32
C GLN A 244 -23.04 -9.09 3.68
N GLN A 245 -22.01 -9.64 4.33
CA GLN A 245 -21.52 -9.09 5.59
C GLN A 245 -20.98 -7.67 5.39
N GLU A 246 -21.55 -6.71 6.12
CA GLU A 246 -21.01 -5.35 6.19
C GLU A 246 -19.62 -5.36 6.80
N ARG A 247 -18.67 -4.75 6.10
CA ARG A 247 -17.27 -4.65 6.51
C ARG A 247 -16.77 -3.25 6.28
N GLU A 248 -15.89 -2.79 7.15
CA GLU A 248 -15.16 -1.54 6.93
C GLU A 248 -14.28 -1.70 5.68
N ILE A 249 -14.64 -1.00 4.60
CA ILE A 249 -13.82 -0.90 3.40
C ILE A 249 -12.80 0.20 3.66
N PHE A 250 -11.53 -0.12 3.52
CA PHE A 250 -10.46 0.84 3.71
C PHE A 250 -9.35 0.58 2.71
N PHE A 251 -9.06 1.59 1.87
CA PHE A 251 -7.94 1.50 0.96
C PHE A 251 -6.62 1.65 1.71
N ASP A 252 -5.72 0.70 1.46
CA ASP A 252 -4.39 0.71 2.02
C ASP A 252 -3.33 0.57 0.92
N LEU A 253 -2.39 1.53 0.87
CA LEU A 253 -1.36 1.56 -0.16
C LEU A 253 -0.41 0.35 -0.09
N ASP A 254 -0.11 -0.15 1.10
CA ASP A 254 0.77 -1.30 1.24
C ASP A 254 0.05 -2.56 0.76
N SER A 255 -1.22 -2.74 1.16
CA SER A 255 -2.06 -3.84 0.67
C SER A 255 -2.24 -3.77 -0.84
N TYR A 256 -2.49 -2.60 -1.43
CA TYR A 256 -2.58 -2.44 -2.88
C TYR A 256 -1.32 -2.95 -3.61
N ARG A 257 -0.14 -2.56 -3.13
CA ARG A 257 1.14 -3.01 -3.70
C ARG A 257 1.34 -4.51 -3.56
N MET A 258 0.92 -5.09 -2.43
CA MET A 258 0.93 -6.54 -2.24
C MET A 258 0.00 -7.21 -3.27
N LEU A 259 -1.23 -6.74 -3.41
CA LEU A 259 -2.20 -7.29 -4.35
C LEU A 259 -1.69 -7.23 -5.79
N LEU A 260 -1.20 -6.08 -6.25
CA LEU A 260 -0.59 -5.97 -7.59
C LEU A 260 0.57 -6.95 -7.79
N HIS A 261 1.48 -7.05 -6.82
CA HIS A 261 2.63 -7.95 -6.92
C HIS A 261 2.20 -9.40 -7.12
N PHE A 262 1.17 -9.86 -6.42
CA PHE A 262 0.67 -11.23 -6.55
C PHE A 262 -0.15 -11.44 -7.83
N LEU A 263 -1.00 -10.48 -8.21
CA LEU A 263 -1.76 -10.56 -9.46
C LEU A 263 -0.84 -10.59 -10.68
N ASN A 264 0.20 -9.75 -10.72
CA ASN A 264 1.19 -9.74 -11.80
C ASN A 264 2.03 -11.02 -11.88
N ARG A 265 2.08 -11.81 -10.80
CA ARG A 265 2.73 -13.13 -10.76
C ARG A 265 1.78 -14.28 -11.10
N GLY A 266 0.55 -13.99 -11.52
CA GLY A 266 -0.43 -14.99 -11.90
C GLY A 266 -1.09 -15.69 -10.72
N ALA A 267 -1.35 -14.98 -9.62
CA ALA A 267 -2.15 -15.51 -8.52
C ALA A 267 -3.50 -16.05 -9.05
N ARG A 268 -3.93 -17.22 -8.54
CA ARG A 268 -5.21 -17.81 -8.92
C ARG A 268 -6.33 -16.95 -8.37
N CYS A 269 -7.19 -16.45 -9.25
CA CYS A 269 -8.30 -15.60 -8.84
C CYS A 269 -9.51 -15.72 -9.78
N TYR A 270 -10.68 -15.35 -9.26
CA TYR A 270 -11.93 -15.26 -10.01
C TYR A 270 -12.78 -14.12 -9.45
N VAL A 271 -13.75 -13.65 -10.22
CA VAL A 271 -14.62 -12.53 -9.83
C VAL A 271 -16.00 -13.07 -9.47
N LEU A 272 -16.55 -12.57 -8.38
CA LEU A 272 -17.93 -12.79 -7.96
C LEU A 272 -18.71 -11.50 -8.15
N GLU A 273 -19.89 -11.62 -8.76
CA GLU A 273 -20.85 -10.53 -8.92
C GLU A 273 -21.54 -10.17 -7.60
#